data_AF-A0A953BNV5-F1
#
_entry.id   AF-A0A953BNV5-F1
#
_cell.length_a   1.000
_cell.length_b   1.000
_cell.length_c   1.000
_cell.angle_alpha   90.00
_cell.angle_beta   90.00
_cell.angle_gamma   90.00
#
_symmetry.space_group_name_H-M   'P 1'
#
loop_
_entity.id
_entity.type
_entity.pdbx_description
1 polymer ?
#
loop_
_entity_poly.entity_id
_entity_poly.type
_entity_poly.pdbx_seq_one_letter_code
_entity_poly.pdbx_strand_id
1 'polypeptide(L)'
;MKEKASGVLQGVPNELIDQARAAMSSGVPGAAGSLGSQLPPWMPDAPVMVACAAVVSGLVAWLFGGRLIKAAFLVIGGVVSAALGAAYFPVLTDSVGGIPAAYVGMGLGFIVGVIAAALLFRFAMAILAAGVLGSAAVLVAIVTLSHVPGAIPPTESIGMVDGRAVIIADGSGETARRLVRERFDSWAGAAKTAASRSVMGTPPPSSPITGGGPGDRAPPSLEGPGSQDEPDDAVGAAAEAAEEAARAIYGLIAGRWQALPDRSRWIVAGSWVAGAMAGFALGIILPRKAAAAVSSLAGAGMILAGGVWLADRYTGLGAWLAGVGALGYLGAWMVLSALGLIFQSRSRRGAAPAGSASRRP
;
A
#
# COMPACT_ATOMS: atom_id res chain seq x y z
N MET A 1 -26.10 -2.61 36.24
CA MET A 1 -24.98 -2.80 35.29
C MET A 1 -23.91 -1.70 35.33
N LYS A 2 -24.20 -0.47 35.81
CA LYS A 2 -23.18 0.60 36.00
C LYS A 2 -22.13 0.32 37.09
N GLU A 3 -22.38 -0.61 38.00
CA GLU A 3 -21.52 -0.86 39.17
C GLU A 3 -20.41 -1.90 38.92
N LYS A 4 -20.43 -2.59 37.77
CA LYS A 4 -19.40 -3.59 37.40
C LYS A 4 -18.24 -3.03 36.56
N ALA A 5 -18.35 -1.79 36.09
CA ALA A 5 -17.32 -1.16 35.26
C ALA A 5 -16.25 -0.41 36.08
N SER A 6 -16.50 -0.06 37.34
CA SER A 6 -15.53 0.63 38.21
C SER A 6 -14.44 -0.29 38.77
N GLY A 7 -14.68 -1.61 38.81
CA GLY A 7 -13.72 -2.58 39.36
C GLY A 7 -12.59 -2.98 38.41
N VAL A 8 -12.68 -2.67 37.10
CA VAL A 8 -11.70 -3.13 36.10
C VAL A 8 -10.49 -2.19 35.98
N LEU A 9 -10.58 -0.95 36.50
CA LEU A 9 -9.47 0.02 36.48
C LEU A 9 -8.66 0.09 37.79
N GLN A 10 -9.07 -0.62 38.85
CA GLN A 10 -8.33 -0.64 40.13
C GLN A 10 -7.14 -1.62 40.16
N GLY A 11 -6.92 -2.38 39.08
CA GLY A 11 -5.85 -3.39 38.99
C GLY A 11 -4.64 -3.00 38.15
N VAL A 12 -4.55 -1.75 37.65
CA VAL A 12 -3.35 -1.30 36.93
C VAL A 12 -2.33 -0.83 37.98
N PRO A 13 -1.19 -1.52 38.15
CA PRO A 13 -0.16 -1.10 39.09
C PRO A 13 0.31 0.32 38.75
N ASN A 14 0.47 1.18 39.75
CA ASN A 14 0.98 2.54 39.55
C ASN A 14 2.34 2.54 38.81
N GLU A 15 3.13 1.46 38.91
CA GLU A 15 4.36 1.27 38.13
C GLU A 15 4.16 1.26 36.62
N LEU A 16 3.01 0.78 36.09
CA LEU A 16 2.72 0.82 34.66
C LEU A 16 2.32 2.24 34.20
N ILE A 17 1.65 3.00 35.07
CA ILE A 17 1.32 4.41 34.83
C ILE A 17 2.60 5.26 34.86
N ASP A 18 3.51 4.97 35.79
CA ASP A 18 4.80 5.66 35.91
C ASP A 18 5.78 5.24 34.81
N GLN A 19 5.79 3.98 34.36
CA GLN A 19 6.56 3.57 33.16
C GLN A 19 6.01 4.20 31.88
N ALA A 20 4.69 4.30 31.72
CA ALA A 20 4.08 4.98 30.59
C ALA A 20 4.38 6.50 30.61
N ARG A 21 4.35 7.12 31.79
CA ARG A 21 4.73 8.53 31.97
C ARG A 21 6.23 8.73 31.76
N ALA A 22 7.08 7.81 32.21
CA ALA A 22 8.52 7.82 31.97
C ALA A 22 8.83 7.67 30.47
N ALA A 23 8.19 6.74 29.75
CA ALA A 23 8.33 6.54 28.32
C ALA A 23 7.80 7.73 27.47
N MET A 24 6.75 8.41 27.95
CA MET A 24 6.25 9.66 27.33
C MET A 24 7.16 10.86 27.63
N SER A 25 7.79 10.90 28.81
CA SER A 25 8.71 11.98 29.22
C SER A 25 10.14 11.81 28.73
N SER A 26 10.58 10.58 28.46
CA SER A 26 11.87 10.28 27.85
C SER A 26 11.85 10.50 26.35
N GLY A 27 10.84 11.24 25.85
CA GLY A 27 10.57 11.50 24.45
C GLY A 27 11.87 11.64 23.69
N VAL A 28 12.25 10.58 22.99
CA VAL A 28 13.46 10.55 22.18
C VAL A 28 13.19 11.54 21.05
N PRO A 29 13.76 12.75 21.06
CA PRO A 29 13.51 13.75 20.02
C PRO A 29 14.33 13.42 18.75
N GLY A 30 14.71 12.15 18.57
CA GLY A 30 16.03 11.79 18.04
C GLY A 30 16.14 11.61 16.53
N ALA A 31 15.06 11.64 15.76
CA ALA A 31 15.19 11.49 14.30
C ALA A 31 14.13 12.22 13.46
N ALA A 32 12.91 12.37 13.97
CA ALA A 32 11.86 13.11 13.27
C ALA A 32 12.08 14.63 13.30
N GLY A 33 12.65 15.16 14.40
CA GLY A 33 12.87 16.58 14.64
C GLY A 33 14.02 17.21 13.82
N SER A 34 15.10 16.47 13.56
CA SER A 34 16.26 16.99 12.82
C SER A 34 16.03 17.11 11.31
N LEU A 35 14.96 16.51 10.80
CA LEU A 35 14.66 16.43 9.37
C LEU A 35 13.44 17.26 8.98
N GLY A 36 12.63 17.71 9.95
CA GLY A 36 11.68 18.81 9.75
C GLY A 36 12.41 20.12 9.42
N SER A 37 13.65 20.28 9.91
CA SER A 37 14.50 21.43 9.61
C SER A 37 15.36 21.29 8.35
N GLN A 38 15.52 20.08 7.80
CA GLN A 38 16.32 19.84 6.58
C GLN A 38 15.50 19.77 5.29
N LEU A 39 14.20 19.47 5.37
CA LEU A 39 13.35 19.61 4.20
C LEU A 39 13.26 21.11 3.87
N PRO A 40 13.38 21.48 2.58
CA PRO A 40 13.23 22.86 2.20
C PRO A 40 11.89 23.41 2.73
N PRO A 41 11.82 24.65 3.22
CA PRO A 41 10.61 25.21 3.83
C PRO A 41 9.40 25.26 2.87
N TRP A 42 9.61 25.01 1.58
CA TRP A 42 8.56 24.90 0.56
C TRP A 42 8.00 23.47 0.38
N MET A 43 8.63 22.45 0.97
CA MET A 43 8.23 21.06 0.79
C MET A 43 7.11 20.70 1.78
N PRO A 44 5.97 20.13 1.31
CA PRO A 44 4.87 19.77 2.19
C PRO A 44 5.30 18.74 3.25
N ASP A 45 4.62 18.74 4.40
CA ASP A 45 4.84 17.73 5.44
C ASP A 45 4.76 16.30 4.86
N ALA A 46 5.59 15.38 5.33
CA ALA A 46 5.63 13.98 4.88
C ALA A 46 4.25 13.29 4.73
N PRO A 47 3.28 13.41 5.65
CA PRO A 47 1.96 12.79 5.49
C PRO A 47 1.19 13.35 4.27
N VAL A 48 1.43 14.60 3.90
CA VAL A 48 0.86 15.25 2.71
C VAL A 48 1.45 14.65 1.45
N MET A 49 2.75 14.41 1.44
CA MET A 49 3.41 13.72 0.33
C MET A 49 2.86 12.29 0.16
N VAL A 50 2.63 11.56 1.25
CA VAL A 50 2.04 10.21 1.21
C VAL A 50 0.60 10.27 0.67
N ALA A 51 -0.22 11.22 1.14
CA ALA A 51 -1.58 11.39 0.63
C ALA A 51 -1.60 11.79 -0.85
N CYS A 52 -0.73 12.71 -1.28
CA CYS A 52 -0.54 13.07 -2.68
C CYS A 52 -0.10 11.85 -3.51
N ALA A 53 0.86 11.06 -3.03
CA ALA A 53 1.31 9.85 -3.70
C ALA A 53 0.17 8.81 -3.81
N ALA A 54 -0.66 8.67 -2.78
CA ALA A 54 -1.84 7.80 -2.81
C ALA A 54 -2.88 8.28 -3.83
N VAL A 55 -3.14 9.60 -3.91
CA VAL A 55 -4.06 10.16 -4.91
C VAL A 55 -3.51 9.99 -6.33
N VAL A 56 -2.22 10.29 -6.54
CA VAL A 56 -1.57 10.17 -7.85
C VAL A 56 -1.51 8.71 -8.29
N SER A 57 -1.09 7.80 -7.43
CA SER A 57 -1.07 6.36 -7.73
C SER A 57 -2.49 5.82 -7.98
N GLY A 58 -3.46 6.27 -7.18
CA GLY A 58 -4.89 6.00 -7.40
C GLY A 58 -5.36 6.48 -8.78
N LEU A 59 -4.99 7.70 -9.18
CA LEU A 59 -5.32 8.27 -10.48
C LEU A 59 -4.66 7.52 -11.64
N VAL A 60 -3.38 7.16 -11.51
CA VAL A 60 -2.66 6.37 -12.51
C VAL A 60 -3.29 4.97 -12.64
N ALA A 61 -3.60 4.31 -11.54
CA ALA A 61 -4.29 3.02 -11.54
C ALA A 61 -5.69 3.15 -12.18
N TRP A 62 -6.40 4.23 -11.86
CA TRP A 62 -7.73 4.53 -12.38
C TRP A 62 -7.74 4.82 -13.90
N LEU A 63 -6.70 5.47 -14.44
CA LEU A 63 -6.58 5.78 -15.86
C LEU A 63 -5.98 4.63 -16.68
N PHE A 64 -4.96 3.95 -16.15
CA PHE A 64 -4.07 3.06 -16.92
C PHE A 64 -3.97 1.62 -16.39
N GLY A 65 -4.62 1.29 -15.27
CA GLY A 65 -4.39 0.03 -14.55
C GLY A 65 -4.54 -1.22 -15.43
N GLY A 66 -5.54 -1.27 -16.31
CA GLY A 66 -5.72 -2.43 -17.19
C GLY A 66 -4.58 -2.68 -18.19
N ARG A 67 -3.77 -1.67 -18.55
CA ARG A 67 -2.59 -1.85 -19.42
C ARG A 67 -1.32 -2.10 -18.58
N LEU A 68 -1.16 -1.33 -17.51
CA LEU A 68 0.01 -1.37 -16.64
C LEU A 68 0.16 -2.74 -15.97
N ILE A 69 -0.92 -3.33 -15.45
CA ILE A 69 -0.81 -4.60 -14.71
C ILE A 69 -0.37 -5.74 -15.63
N LYS A 70 -0.88 -5.79 -16.88
CA LYS A 70 -0.45 -6.82 -17.84
C LYS A 70 1.03 -6.66 -18.20
N ALA A 71 1.46 -5.44 -18.49
CA ALA A 71 2.87 -5.16 -18.83
C ALA A 71 3.79 -5.51 -17.65
N ALA A 72 3.43 -5.10 -16.43
CA ALA A 72 4.19 -5.40 -15.23
C ALA A 72 4.35 -6.91 -14.99
N PHE A 73 3.26 -7.69 -15.11
CA PHE A 73 3.34 -9.14 -14.94
C PHE A 73 4.26 -9.83 -15.96
N LEU A 74 4.20 -9.40 -17.23
CA LEU A 74 5.06 -9.97 -18.27
C LEU A 74 6.53 -9.61 -18.04
N VAL A 75 6.82 -8.37 -17.66
CA VAL A 75 8.19 -7.92 -17.36
C VAL A 75 8.74 -8.64 -16.14
N ILE A 76 8.01 -8.68 -15.03
CA ILE A 76 8.46 -9.35 -13.80
C ILE A 76 8.67 -10.84 -14.05
N GLY A 77 7.70 -11.52 -14.67
CA GLY A 77 7.81 -12.96 -14.95
C GLY A 77 8.96 -13.29 -15.90
N GLY A 78 9.15 -12.47 -16.93
CA GLY A 78 10.27 -12.58 -17.85
C GLY A 78 11.62 -12.39 -17.14
N VAL A 79 11.77 -11.32 -16.37
CA VAL A 79 13.02 -11.02 -15.63
C VAL A 79 13.36 -12.11 -14.62
N VAL A 80 12.40 -12.54 -13.80
CA VAL A 80 12.61 -13.60 -12.80
C VAL A 80 13.03 -14.91 -13.47
N SER A 81 12.33 -15.29 -14.55
CA SER A 81 12.63 -16.55 -15.24
C SER A 81 13.91 -16.47 -16.08
N ALA A 82 14.29 -15.29 -16.57
CA ALA A 82 15.58 -15.05 -17.21
C ALA A 82 16.73 -15.23 -16.22
N ALA A 83 16.60 -14.69 -15.01
CA ALA A 83 17.59 -14.86 -13.93
C ALA A 83 17.73 -16.35 -13.56
N LEU A 84 16.60 -17.06 -13.40
CA LEU A 84 16.61 -18.51 -13.15
C LEU A 84 17.22 -19.28 -14.31
N GLY A 85 16.89 -18.93 -15.55
CA GLY A 85 17.47 -19.56 -16.75
C GLY A 85 18.98 -19.34 -16.83
N ALA A 86 19.47 -18.14 -16.52
CA ALA A 86 20.90 -17.84 -16.48
C ALA A 86 21.63 -18.63 -15.39
N ALA A 87 21.00 -18.86 -14.24
CA ALA A 87 21.58 -19.61 -13.12
C ALA A 87 21.57 -21.13 -13.35
N TYR A 88 20.50 -21.69 -13.91
CA TYR A 88 20.31 -23.14 -14.03
C TYR A 88 20.82 -23.73 -15.34
N PHE A 89 20.81 -22.99 -16.45
CA PHE A 89 21.19 -23.54 -17.75
C PHE A 89 22.68 -23.93 -17.87
N PRO A 90 23.64 -23.19 -17.27
CA PRO A 90 25.06 -23.60 -17.26
C PRO A 90 25.31 -24.95 -16.57
N VAL A 91 24.41 -25.40 -15.69
CA VAL A 91 24.51 -26.72 -15.04
C VAL A 91 24.30 -27.86 -16.05
N LEU A 92 23.62 -27.60 -17.16
CA LEU A 92 23.31 -28.59 -18.19
C LEU A 92 24.35 -28.64 -19.33
N THR A 93 24.96 -27.50 -19.64
CA THR A 93 25.98 -27.36 -20.71
C THR A 93 26.77 -26.07 -20.52
N ASP A 94 28.05 -26.06 -20.88
CA ASP A 94 28.91 -24.87 -20.79
C ASP A 94 28.69 -23.90 -21.98
N SER A 95 28.36 -24.42 -23.15
CA SER A 95 28.10 -23.61 -24.35
C SER A 95 27.16 -24.31 -25.35
N VAL A 96 26.46 -23.51 -26.15
CA VAL A 96 25.60 -24.01 -27.23
C VAL A 96 25.94 -23.21 -28.49
N GLY A 97 26.54 -23.86 -29.49
CA GLY A 97 26.93 -23.21 -30.74
C GLY A 97 27.96 -22.08 -30.57
N GLY A 98 28.84 -22.18 -29.58
CA GLY A 98 29.86 -21.16 -29.29
C GLY A 98 29.35 -19.95 -28.48
N ILE A 99 28.07 -19.90 -28.14
CA ILE A 99 27.50 -18.89 -27.23
C ILE A 99 27.57 -19.41 -25.80
N PRO A 100 28.03 -18.61 -24.82
CA PRO A 100 28.02 -19.00 -23.41
C PRO A 100 26.62 -19.40 -22.95
N ALA A 101 26.52 -20.55 -22.27
CA ALA A 101 25.25 -21.13 -21.86
C ALA A 101 24.38 -20.20 -21.00
N ALA A 102 24.99 -19.31 -20.21
CA ALA A 102 24.26 -18.33 -19.41
C ALA A 102 23.36 -17.41 -20.26
N TYR A 103 23.82 -16.95 -21.43
CA TYR A 103 23.02 -16.08 -22.30
C TYR A 103 21.88 -16.84 -22.98
N VAL A 104 22.15 -18.08 -23.39
CA VAL A 104 21.13 -18.97 -23.97
C VAL A 104 20.05 -19.28 -22.94
N GLY A 105 20.46 -19.61 -21.72
CA GLY A 105 19.59 -19.83 -20.56
C GLY A 105 18.75 -18.61 -20.22
N MET A 106 19.36 -17.42 -20.20
CA MET A 106 18.67 -16.16 -19.96
C MET A 106 17.57 -15.91 -21.00
N GLY A 107 17.88 -16.08 -22.29
CA GLY A 107 16.92 -15.89 -23.37
C GLY A 107 15.76 -16.89 -23.34
N LEU A 108 16.08 -18.18 -23.19
CA LEU A 108 15.07 -19.24 -23.08
C LEU A 108 14.20 -19.04 -21.83
N GLY A 109 14.82 -18.76 -20.70
CA GLY A 109 14.16 -18.48 -19.43
C GLY A 109 13.22 -17.30 -19.52
N PHE A 110 13.62 -16.20 -20.17
CA PHE A 110 12.75 -15.05 -20.41
C PHE A 110 11.49 -15.42 -21.19
N ILE A 111 11.64 -16.13 -22.32
CA ILE A 111 10.51 -16.54 -23.17
C ILE A 111 9.53 -17.42 -22.39
N VAL A 112 10.05 -18.45 -21.70
CA VAL A 112 9.25 -19.35 -20.87
C VAL A 112 8.55 -18.58 -19.75
N GLY A 113 9.25 -17.65 -19.11
CA GLY A 113 8.71 -16.80 -18.05
C GLY A 113 7.59 -15.89 -18.51
N VAL A 114 7.72 -15.26 -19.68
CA VAL A 114 6.67 -14.43 -20.28
C VAL A 114 5.42 -15.26 -20.58
N ILE A 115 5.58 -16.48 -21.10
CA ILE A 115 4.47 -17.39 -21.37
C ILE A 115 3.80 -17.82 -20.06
N ALA A 116 4.58 -18.26 -19.08
CA ALA A 116 4.08 -18.67 -17.76
C ALA A 116 3.36 -17.52 -17.05
N ALA A 117 3.92 -16.30 -17.08
CA ALA A 117 3.31 -15.11 -16.53
C ALA A 117 2.00 -14.74 -17.25
N ALA A 118 1.94 -14.88 -18.57
CA ALA A 118 0.71 -14.66 -19.33
C ALA A 118 -0.41 -15.66 -18.93
N LEU A 119 -0.06 -16.91 -18.61
CA LEU A 119 -1.00 -17.91 -18.13
C LEU A 119 -1.44 -17.64 -16.68
N LEU A 120 -0.49 -17.36 -15.78
CA LEU A 120 -0.75 -17.05 -14.37
C LEU A 120 -1.53 -15.76 -14.19
N PHE A 121 -1.36 -14.79 -15.10
CA PHE A 121 -2.08 -13.51 -15.06
C PHE A 121 -3.60 -13.67 -14.95
N ARG A 122 -4.19 -14.70 -15.57
CA ARG A 122 -5.64 -14.96 -15.48
C ARG A 122 -6.06 -15.37 -14.06
N PHE A 123 -5.28 -16.22 -13.40
CA PHE A 123 -5.53 -16.62 -12.02
C PHE A 123 -5.27 -15.47 -11.04
N ALA A 124 -4.16 -14.74 -11.22
CA ALA A 124 -3.85 -13.57 -10.41
C ALA A 124 -4.98 -12.53 -10.50
N MET A 125 -5.49 -12.26 -11.70
CA MET A 125 -6.64 -11.35 -11.89
C MET A 125 -7.93 -11.86 -11.26
N ALA A 126 -8.17 -13.17 -11.26
CA ALA A 126 -9.33 -13.75 -10.58
C ALA A 126 -9.25 -13.56 -9.06
N ILE A 127 -8.08 -13.78 -8.46
CA ILE A 127 -7.85 -13.57 -7.02
C ILE A 127 -7.97 -12.08 -6.67
N LEU A 128 -7.36 -11.19 -7.45
CA LEU A 128 -7.45 -9.75 -7.22
C LEU A 128 -8.89 -9.23 -7.37
N ALA A 129 -9.62 -9.70 -8.39
CA ALA A 129 -11.01 -9.35 -8.57
C ALA A 129 -11.89 -9.88 -7.44
N ALA A 130 -11.63 -11.10 -6.96
CA ALA A 130 -12.30 -11.66 -5.80
C ALA A 130 -12.05 -10.80 -4.54
N GLY A 131 -10.80 -10.44 -4.26
CA GLY A 131 -10.45 -9.60 -3.12
C GLY A 131 -11.12 -8.24 -3.17
N VAL A 132 -11.06 -7.55 -4.32
CA VAL A 132 -11.65 -6.20 -4.45
C VAL A 132 -13.17 -6.23 -4.40
N LEU A 133 -13.85 -7.16 -5.09
CA LEU A 133 -15.31 -7.25 -5.04
C LEU A 133 -15.84 -7.81 -3.73
N GLY A 134 -15.09 -8.70 -3.06
CA GLY A 134 -15.39 -9.14 -1.71
C GLY A 134 -15.34 -7.96 -0.73
N SER A 135 -14.27 -7.17 -0.76
CA SER A 135 -14.14 -5.96 0.08
C SER A 135 -15.20 -4.91 -0.25
N ALA A 136 -15.54 -4.72 -1.53
CA ALA A 136 -16.64 -3.87 -1.96
C ALA A 136 -17.98 -4.31 -1.36
N ALA A 137 -18.28 -5.61 -1.43
CA ALA A 137 -19.50 -6.18 -0.87
C ALA A 137 -19.56 -6.05 0.66
N VAL A 138 -18.43 -6.19 1.35
CA VAL A 138 -18.32 -5.90 2.79
C VAL A 138 -18.64 -4.44 3.10
N LEU A 139 -18.08 -3.50 2.35
CA LEU A 139 -18.38 -2.07 2.54
C LEU A 139 -19.86 -1.78 2.35
N VAL A 140 -20.48 -2.32 1.29
CA VAL A 140 -21.92 -2.19 1.06
C VAL A 140 -22.72 -2.80 2.20
N ALA A 141 -22.35 -3.99 2.68
CA ALA A 141 -23.01 -4.66 3.80
C ALA A 141 -22.92 -3.84 5.10
N ILE A 142 -21.75 -3.28 5.42
CA ILE A 142 -21.55 -2.43 6.59
C ILE A 142 -22.40 -1.16 6.50
N VAL A 143 -22.40 -0.49 5.35
CA VAL A 143 -23.23 0.70 5.13
C VAL A 143 -24.72 0.36 5.21
N THR A 144 -25.14 -0.81 4.74
CA THR A 144 -26.55 -1.23 4.83
C THR A 144 -26.93 -1.55 6.28
N LEU A 145 -26.06 -2.27 7.01
CA LEU A 145 -26.25 -2.59 8.42
C LEU A 145 -26.30 -1.34 9.30
N SER A 146 -25.59 -0.27 8.95
CA SER A 146 -25.63 0.99 9.72
C SER A 146 -26.99 1.70 9.66
N HIS A 147 -27.87 1.33 8.72
CA HIS A 147 -29.22 1.88 8.62
C HIS A 147 -30.27 1.03 9.34
N VAL A 148 -29.90 -0.15 9.83
CA VAL A 148 -30.81 -1.02 10.60
C VAL A 148 -30.65 -0.69 12.08
N PRO A 149 -31.67 -0.11 12.75
CA PRO A 149 -31.59 0.23 14.16
C PRO A 149 -31.23 -0.98 15.01
N GLY A 150 -30.19 -0.87 15.84
CA GLY A 150 -29.72 -1.94 16.72
C GLY A 150 -28.86 -3.03 16.06
N ALA A 151 -28.58 -2.95 14.76
CA ALA A 151 -27.72 -3.95 14.08
C ALA A 151 -26.22 -3.76 14.35
N ILE A 152 -25.81 -2.53 14.63
CA ILE A 152 -24.45 -2.17 15.06
C ILE A 152 -24.58 -1.62 16.48
N PRO A 153 -23.96 -2.25 17.49
CA PRO A 153 -23.93 -1.67 18.83
C PRO A 153 -23.35 -0.26 18.73
N PRO A 154 -23.93 0.74 19.42
CA PRO A 154 -23.39 2.09 19.43
C PRO A 154 -21.90 1.97 19.75
N THR A 155 -21.06 2.51 18.86
CA THR A 155 -19.62 2.38 18.97
C THR A 155 -19.16 3.09 20.24
N GLU A 156 -19.05 2.36 21.34
CA GLU A 156 -18.04 2.66 22.33
C GLU A 156 -16.71 2.63 21.56
N SER A 157 -16.03 3.77 21.52
CA SER A 157 -14.80 3.94 20.76
C SER A 157 -13.73 3.01 21.31
N ILE A 158 -13.38 1.97 20.56
CA ILE A 158 -12.22 1.16 20.88
C ILE A 158 -10.99 2.05 20.70
N GLY A 159 -10.42 2.52 21.81
CA GLY A 159 -9.09 3.10 21.85
C GLY A 159 -8.03 2.01 21.86
N MET A 160 -6.83 2.32 21.38
CA MET A 160 -5.66 1.48 21.64
C MET A 160 -4.80 2.19 22.68
N VAL A 161 -4.56 1.51 23.80
CA VAL A 161 -3.53 1.90 24.78
C VAL A 161 -2.54 0.74 24.80
N ASP A 162 -1.29 0.99 24.45
CA ASP A 162 -0.19 0.01 24.41
C ASP A 162 -0.46 -1.25 23.57
N GLY A 163 -1.09 -1.08 22.40
CA GLY A 163 -1.39 -2.20 21.50
C GLY A 163 -2.49 -3.15 22.00
N ARG A 164 -3.12 -2.85 23.14
CA ARG A 164 -4.37 -3.49 23.57
C ARG A 164 -5.55 -2.62 23.20
N ALA A 165 -6.57 -3.26 22.64
CA ALA A 165 -7.88 -2.65 22.41
C ALA A 165 -8.54 -2.36 23.77
N VAL A 166 -8.50 -1.10 24.20
CA VAL A 166 -9.23 -0.60 25.36
C VAL A 166 -10.53 0.01 24.86
N ILE A 167 -11.66 -0.46 25.37
CA ILE A 167 -12.97 0.11 25.03
C ILE A 167 -13.08 1.45 25.77
N ILE A 168 -12.94 2.56 25.05
CA ILE A 168 -13.18 3.91 25.56
C ILE A 168 -14.64 4.24 25.25
N ALA A 169 -15.44 4.50 26.26
CA ALA A 169 -16.83 4.90 26.06
C ALA A 169 -16.91 6.38 25.62
N ASP A 170 -16.34 6.73 24.48
CA ASP A 170 -16.51 8.05 23.86
C ASP A 170 -17.36 7.91 22.60
N GLY A 171 -18.65 8.24 22.74
CA GLY A 171 -19.67 8.15 21.68
C GLY A 171 -19.49 9.18 20.55
N SER A 172 -18.56 10.13 20.68
CA SER A 172 -18.28 11.11 19.62
C SER A 172 -17.42 10.53 18.48
N GLY A 173 -16.71 9.42 18.74
CA GLY A 173 -15.71 8.88 17.82
C GLY A 173 -14.45 9.75 17.66
N GLU A 174 -14.34 10.85 18.41
CA GLU A 174 -13.22 11.79 18.33
C GLU A 174 -11.93 11.15 18.84
N THR A 175 -12.02 10.34 19.90
CA THR A 175 -10.86 9.57 20.39
C THR A 175 -10.34 8.57 19.35
N ALA A 176 -11.23 7.89 18.62
CA ALA A 176 -10.81 6.98 17.54
C ALA A 176 -10.17 7.75 16.37
N ARG A 177 -10.73 8.90 15.99
CA ARG A 177 -10.13 9.78 14.96
C ARG A 177 -8.76 10.29 15.39
N ARG A 178 -8.62 10.68 16.66
CA ARG A 178 -7.35 11.14 17.25
C ARG A 178 -6.31 10.03 17.24
N LEU A 179 -6.65 8.82 17.68
CA LEU A 179 -5.73 7.68 17.67
C LEU A 179 -5.32 7.25 16.26
N VAL A 180 -6.25 7.25 15.30
CA VAL A 180 -5.93 6.99 13.89
C VAL A 180 -4.98 8.08 13.35
N ARG A 181 -5.24 9.35 13.69
CA ARG A 181 -4.38 10.48 13.31
C ARG A 181 -2.98 10.35 13.93
N GLU A 182 -2.89 10.14 15.25
CA GLU A 182 -1.62 9.95 15.96
C GLU A 182 -0.82 8.76 15.41
N ARG A 183 -1.48 7.62 15.12
CA ARG A 183 -0.83 6.45 14.52
C ARG A 183 -0.40 6.69 13.07
N PHE A 184 -1.19 7.44 12.31
CA PHE A 184 -0.82 7.79 10.94
C PHE A 184 0.37 8.75 10.91
N ASP A 185 0.38 9.73 11.81
CA ASP A 185 1.50 10.66 11.99
C ASP A 185 2.76 9.92 12.46
N SER A 186 2.62 8.92 13.36
CA SER A 186 3.75 8.06 13.76
C SER A 186 4.28 7.23 12.59
N TRP A 187 3.40 6.69 11.74
CA TRP A 187 3.79 5.91 10.57
C TRP A 187 4.48 6.78 9.50
N ALA A 188 3.95 7.98 9.25
CA ALA A 188 4.59 8.95 8.36
C ALA A 188 5.98 9.36 8.88
N GLY A 189 6.14 9.47 10.21
CA GLY A 189 7.43 9.66 10.86
C GLY A 189 8.41 8.50 10.60
N ALA A 190 7.97 7.25 10.78
CA ALA A 190 8.80 6.07 10.55
C ALA A 190 9.24 5.92 9.08
N ALA A 191 8.32 6.11 8.13
CA ALA A 191 8.62 6.09 6.70
C ALA A 191 9.65 7.18 6.32
N LYS A 192 9.60 8.34 6.97
CA LYS A 192 10.58 9.42 6.81
C LYS A 192 11.97 8.98 7.29
N THR A 193 12.06 8.34 8.45
CA THR A 193 13.34 7.84 9.00
C THR A 193 13.97 6.78 8.10
N ALA A 194 13.15 5.89 7.52
CA ALA A 194 13.60 4.89 6.55
C ALA A 194 14.14 5.51 5.25
N ALA A 195 13.38 6.43 4.64
CA ALA A 195 13.79 7.11 3.41
C ALA A 195 15.04 7.98 3.59
N SER A 196 15.22 8.57 4.78
CA SER A 196 16.36 9.46 5.06
C SER A 196 17.67 8.70 5.28
N ARG A 197 17.59 7.49 5.84
CA ARG A 197 18.76 6.61 5.97
C ARG A 197 19.34 6.23 4.60
N SER A 198 18.49 6.14 3.58
CA SER A 198 18.91 5.89 2.20
C SER A 198 19.65 7.06 1.51
N VAL A 199 19.54 8.29 2.02
CA VAL A 199 20.10 9.50 1.37
C VAL A 199 21.40 9.94 2.04
N MET A 200 21.58 9.67 3.35
CA MET A 200 22.75 10.12 4.10
C MET A 200 23.96 9.17 4.00
N GLY A 201 23.81 8.06 3.26
CA GLY A 201 24.84 7.05 3.00
C GLY A 201 25.90 7.43 1.96
N THR A 202 25.64 8.40 1.09
CA THR A 202 26.66 8.85 0.15
C THR A 202 27.70 9.71 0.86
N PRO A 203 28.95 9.25 1.07
CA PRO A 203 29.98 10.11 1.61
C PRO A 203 30.14 11.33 0.70
N PRO A 204 30.36 12.54 1.25
CA PRO A 204 30.59 13.72 0.44
C PRO A 204 31.74 13.45 -0.53
N PRO A 205 31.64 13.89 -1.80
CA PRO A 205 32.74 13.73 -2.75
C PRO A 205 33.98 14.35 -2.11
N SER A 206 34.97 13.52 -1.80
CA SER A 206 36.25 13.96 -1.27
C SER A 206 36.77 15.05 -2.19
N SER A 207 36.95 16.25 -1.66
CA SER A 207 37.48 17.40 -2.38
C SER A 207 38.67 17.00 -3.23
N PRO A 208 38.80 17.47 -4.48
CA PRO A 208 39.96 17.16 -5.31
C PRO A 208 41.21 17.63 -4.56
N ILE A 209 42.05 16.67 -4.16
CA ILE A 209 43.36 16.92 -3.56
C ILE A 209 44.23 17.54 -4.66
N THR A 210 44.15 18.86 -4.80
CA THR A 210 45.10 19.67 -5.56
C THR A 210 46.30 19.93 -4.66
N GLY A 211 47.29 19.05 -4.71
CA GLY A 211 48.56 19.19 -4.02
C GLY A 211 49.61 18.28 -4.65
N GLY A 212 50.28 18.80 -5.67
CA GLY A 212 51.31 18.10 -6.43
C GLY A 212 52.63 17.92 -5.65
N GLY A 213 53.31 16.83 -5.97
CA GLY A 213 54.70 16.58 -5.63
C GLY A 213 55.23 15.40 -6.45
N PRO A 214 56.20 15.60 -7.37
CA PRO A 214 56.80 14.51 -8.12
C PRO A 214 57.87 13.84 -7.24
N GLY A 215 57.57 12.65 -6.73
CA GLY A 215 58.51 11.85 -5.97
C GLY A 215 58.04 10.41 -5.86
N ASP A 216 58.71 9.54 -6.61
CA ASP A 216 58.57 8.08 -6.66
C ASP A 216 58.25 7.45 -5.30
N ARG A 217 57.01 7.00 -5.12
CA ARG A 217 56.64 5.93 -4.20
C ARG A 217 55.38 5.24 -4.73
N ALA A 218 55.51 3.96 -5.04
CA ALA A 218 54.38 3.08 -5.33
C ALA A 218 53.39 3.17 -4.16
N PRO A 219 52.13 3.58 -4.39
CA PRO A 219 51.15 3.64 -3.31
C PRO A 219 50.82 2.20 -2.86
N PRO A 220 50.72 1.95 -1.54
CA PRO A 220 50.18 0.69 -1.05
C PRO A 220 48.75 0.54 -1.58
N SER A 221 48.44 -0.64 -2.10
CA SER A 221 47.11 -1.04 -2.53
C SER A 221 46.11 -0.77 -1.40
N LEU A 222 45.37 0.34 -1.51
CA LEU A 222 44.23 0.62 -0.64
C LEU A 222 43.13 -0.36 -1.07
N GLU A 223 43.13 -1.55 -0.48
CA GLU A 223 41.94 -2.35 -0.27
C GLU A 223 40.99 -1.51 0.60
N GLY A 224 40.30 -0.57 -0.05
CA GLY A 224 39.21 0.15 0.58
C GLY A 224 38.15 -0.89 0.95
N PRO A 225 37.69 -0.95 2.21
CA PRO A 225 36.60 -1.83 2.59
C PRO A 225 35.42 -1.53 1.68
N GLY A 226 35.06 -2.52 0.87
CA GLY A 226 34.08 -2.38 -0.20
C GLY A 226 32.75 -1.89 0.34
N SER A 227 32.35 -0.71 -0.08
CA SER A 227 31.06 -0.08 0.22
C SER A 227 29.91 -0.71 -0.58
N GLN A 228 29.81 -2.03 -0.62
CA GLN A 228 28.79 -2.76 -1.40
C GLN A 228 27.51 -3.09 -0.61
N ASP A 229 27.41 -2.70 0.66
CA ASP A 229 26.32 -3.16 1.55
C ASP A 229 25.10 -2.21 1.69
N GLU A 230 25.05 -1.06 1.01
CA GLU A 230 24.03 -0.02 1.33
C GLU A 230 22.64 -0.05 0.65
N PRO A 231 22.35 -0.78 -0.46
CA PRO A 231 21.01 -0.74 -1.06
C PRO A 231 19.98 -1.64 -0.36
N ASP A 232 20.40 -2.62 0.45
CA ASP A 232 19.49 -3.61 1.05
C ASP A 232 18.73 -3.05 2.28
N ASP A 233 19.28 -2.06 2.97
CA ASP A 233 18.69 -1.48 4.20
C ASP A 233 17.41 -0.68 3.95
N ALA A 234 17.32 0.02 2.82
CA ALA A 234 16.15 0.86 2.50
C ALA A 234 14.91 0.01 2.18
N VAL A 235 15.10 -1.09 1.46
CA VAL A 235 14.03 -2.04 1.15
C VAL A 235 13.57 -2.76 2.42
N GLY A 236 14.51 -3.15 3.29
CA GLY A 236 14.21 -3.74 4.59
C GLY A 236 13.37 -2.84 5.47
N ALA A 237 13.74 -1.56 5.60
CA ALA A 237 12.99 -0.60 6.42
C ALA A 237 11.57 -0.33 5.89
N ALA A 238 11.39 -0.29 4.56
CA ALA A 238 10.06 -0.16 3.95
C ALA A 238 9.18 -1.40 4.19
N ALA A 239 9.78 -2.60 4.13
CA ALA A 239 9.08 -3.85 4.41
C ALA A 239 8.61 -3.93 5.87
N GLU A 240 9.46 -3.53 6.82
CA GLU A 240 9.12 -3.48 8.25
C GLU A 240 7.98 -2.49 8.53
N ALA A 241 8.05 -1.29 7.96
CA ALA A 241 6.99 -0.28 8.08
C ALA A 241 5.65 -0.75 7.48
N ALA A 242 5.69 -1.48 6.36
CA ALA A 242 4.51 -2.07 5.74
C ALA A 242 3.92 -3.19 6.61
N GLU A 243 4.77 -4.01 7.22
CA GLU A 243 4.33 -5.08 8.13
C GLU A 243 3.68 -4.50 9.40
N GLU A 244 4.27 -3.46 10.00
CA GLU A 244 3.68 -2.79 11.16
C GLU A 244 2.31 -2.18 10.83
N ALA A 245 2.19 -1.52 9.68
CA ALA A 245 0.90 -1.00 9.21
C ALA A 245 -0.12 -2.12 8.99
N ALA A 246 0.30 -3.23 8.37
CA ALA A 246 -0.57 -4.38 8.15
C ALA A 246 -1.07 -4.98 9.48
N ARG A 247 -0.18 -5.13 10.47
CA ARG A 247 -0.55 -5.61 11.82
C ARG A 247 -1.51 -4.66 12.53
N ALA A 248 -1.29 -3.35 12.43
CA ALA A 248 -2.18 -2.33 13.02
C ALA A 248 -3.57 -2.37 12.37
N ILE A 249 -3.65 -2.43 11.04
CA ILE A 249 -4.90 -2.55 10.28
C ILE A 249 -5.61 -3.85 10.66
N TYR A 250 -4.88 -4.96 10.74
CA TYR A 250 -5.44 -6.25 11.14
C TYR A 250 -6.01 -6.20 12.56
N GLY A 251 -5.31 -5.61 13.53
CA GLY A 251 -5.79 -5.44 14.89
C GLY A 251 -7.09 -4.63 14.97
N LEU A 252 -7.19 -3.54 14.20
CA LEU A 252 -8.41 -2.73 14.10
C LEU A 252 -9.58 -3.54 13.50
N ILE A 253 -9.33 -4.25 12.40
CA ILE A 253 -10.37 -5.08 11.75
C ILE A 253 -10.81 -6.21 12.67
N ALA A 254 -9.88 -6.92 13.32
CA ALA A 254 -10.16 -8.01 14.23
C ALA A 254 -10.98 -7.54 15.44
N GLY A 255 -10.61 -6.40 16.04
CA GLY A 255 -11.38 -5.81 17.14
C GLY A 255 -12.80 -5.42 16.71
N ARG A 256 -12.96 -4.81 15.53
CA ARG A 256 -14.28 -4.45 14.97
C ARG A 256 -15.12 -5.68 14.63
N TRP A 257 -14.48 -6.73 14.11
CA TRP A 257 -15.13 -8.00 13.82
C TRP A 257 -15.66 -8.67 15.09
N GLN A 258 -14.84 -8.70 16.14
CA GLN A 258 -15.26 -9.24 17.44
C GLN A 258 -16.34 -8.39 18.12
N ALA A 259 -16.43 -7.10 17.84
CA ALA A 259 -17.51 -6.25 18.35
C ALA A 259 -18.87 -6.46 17.65
N LEU A 260 -18.90 -7.07 16.45
CA LEU A 260 -20.15 -7.32 15.73
C LEU A 260 -20.97 -8.42 16.39
N PRO A 261 -22.31 -8.28 16.48
CA PRO A 261 -23.21 -9.38 16.82
C PRO A 261 -23.03 -10.56 15.86
N ASP A 262 -23.23 -11.79 16.33
CA ASP A 262 -23.01 -13.00 15.52
C ASP A 262 -23.79 -13.00 14.20
N ARG A 263 -25.05 -12.54 14.21
CA ARG A 263 -25.84 -12.40 12.99
C ARG A 263 -25.21 -11.43 11.98
N SER A 264 -24.70 -10.30 12.45
CA SER A 264 -24.04 -9.29 11.61
C SER A 264 -22.71 -9.79 11.05
N ARG A 265 -21.95 -10.59 11.82
CA ARG A 265 -20.74 -11.27 11.34
C ARG A 265 -21.05 -12.17 10.15
N TRP A 266 -22.09 -13.01 10.23
CA TRP A 266 -22.49 -13.87 9.11
C TRP A 266 -22.93 -13.10 7.87
N ILE A 267 -23.63 -11.97 8.04
CA ILE A 267 -23.99 -11.10 6.92
C ILE A 267 -22.72 -10.55 6.25
N VAL A 268 -21.78 -10.02 7.02
CA VAL A 268 -20.53 -9.43 6.48
C VAL A 268 -19.66 -10.50 5.82
N ALA A 269 -19.44 -11.66 6.46
CA ALA A 269 -18.70 -12.78 5.87
C ALA A 269 -19.39 -13.31 4.62
N GLY A 270 -20.71 -13.49 4.66
CA GLY A 270 -21.50 -13.94 3.52
C GLY A 270 -21.41 -12.97 2.34
N SER A 271 -21.48 -11.66 2.59
CA SER A 271 -21.28 -10.62 1.57
C SER A 271 -19.87 -10.66 1.00
N TRP A 272 -18.84 -10.83 1.82
CA TRP A 272 -17.46 -10.98 1.33
C TRP A 272 -17.33 -12.19 0.40
N VAL A 273 -17.82 -13.36 0.83
CA VAL A 273 -17.75 -14.60 0.03
C VAL A 273 -18.52 -14.44 -1.28
N ALA A 274 -19.73 -13.89 -1.24
CA ALA A 274 -20.53 -13.66 -2.44
C ALA A 274 -19.84 -12.70 -3.41
N GLY A 275 -19.29 -11.58 -2.92
CA GLY A 275 -18.52 -10.63 -3.72
C GLY A 275 -17.24 -11.25 -4.27
N ALA A 276 -16.54 -12.07 -3.48
CA ALA A 276 -15.34 -12.77 -3.89
C ALA A 276 -15.61 -13.80 -4.98
N MET A 277 -16.68 -14.59 -4.85
CA MET A 277 -17.10 -15.53 -5.89
C MET A 277 -17.46 -14.81 -7.19
N ALA A 278 -18.21 -13.71 -7.12
CA ALA A 278 -18.55 -12.90 -8.28
C ALA A 278 -17.29 -12.32 -8.95
N GLY A 279 -16.34 -11.82 -8.16
CA GLY A 279 -15.08 -11.29 -8.66
C GLY A 279 -14.17 -12.36 -9.25
N PHE A 280 -14.09 -13.53 -8.62
CA PHE A 280 -13.35 -14.67 -9.14
C PHE A 280 -13.91 -15.13 -10.49
N ALA A 281 -15.24 -15.30 -10.58
CA ALA A 281 -15.92 -15.65 -11.82
C ALA A 281 -15.68 -14.58 -12.90
N LEU A 282 -15.78 -13.30 -12.56
CA LEU A 282 -15.49 -12.20 -13.49
C LEU A 282 -14.04 -12.22 -13.98
N GLY A 283 -13.08 -12.50 -13.10
CA GLY A 283 -11.66 -12.60 -13.45
C GLY A 283 -11.32 -13.80 -14.33
N ILE A 284 -11.99 -14.94 -14.13
CA ILE A 284 -11.87 -16.09 -15.03
C ILE A 284 -12.52 -15.78 -16.37
N ILE A 285 -13.81 -15.41 -16.41
CA ILE A 285 -14.55 -15.30 -17.67
C ILE A 285 -14.02 -14.12 -18.50
N LEU A 286 -13.71 -13.00 -17.86
CA LEU A 286 -13.42 -11.72 -18.50
C LEU A 286 -12.19 -11.03 -17.85
N PRO A 287 -10.98 -11.65 -17.87
CA PRO A 287 -9.80 -11.12 -17.16
C PRO A 287 -9.46 -9.68 -17.56
N ARG A 288 -9.69 -9.34 -18.84
CA ARG A 288 -9.47 -8.00 -19.39
C ARG A 288 -10.43 -6.95 -18.82
N LYS A 289 -11.67 -7.32 -18.50
CA LYS A 289 -12.67 -6.42 -17.89
C LYS A 289 -12.50 -6.39 -16.38
N ALA A 290 -12.18 -7.53 -15.76
CA ALA A 290 -11.85 -7.62 -14.34
C ALA A 290 -10.71 -6.68 -13.97
N ALA A 291 -9.62 -6.65 -14.75
CA ALA A 291 -8.51 -5.72 -14.53
C ALA A 291 -8.97 -4.24 -14.50
N ALA A 292 -9.89 -3.86 -15.39
CA ALA A 292 -10.40 -2.49 -15.45
C ALA A 292 -11.37 -2.18 -14.30
N ALA A 293 -12.21 -3.14 -13.92
CA ALA A 293 -13.10 -3.02 -12.76
C ALA A 293 -12.29 -2.91 -11.46
N VAL A 294 -11.30 -3.78 -11.27
CA VAL A 294 -10.41 -3.77 -10.10
C VAL A 294 -9.65 -2.46 -9.99
N SER A 295 -9.01 -2.00 -11.07
CA SER A 295 -8.21 -0.77 -11.00
C SER A 295 -9.06 0.49 -10.88
N SER A 296 -10.28 0.50 -11.43
CA SER A 296 -11.22 1.63 -11.26
C SER A 296 -11.77 1.68 -9.84
N LEU A 297 -12.18 0.55 -9.24
CA LEU A 297 -12.65 0.47 -7.86
C LEU A 297 -11.54 0.83 -6.86
N ALA A 298 -10.36 0.22 -7.00
CA ALA A 298 -9.22 0.50 -6.14
C ALA A 298 -8.72 1.93 -6.28
N GLY A 299 -8.58 2.42 -7.53
CA GLY A 299 -8.16 3.79 -7.82
C GLY A 299 -9.14 4.82 -7.27
N ALA A 300 -10.45 4.60 -7.43
CA ALA A 300 -11.48 5.46 -6.84
C ALA A 300 -11.40 5.48 -5.31
N GLY A 301 -11.14 4.32 -4.68
CA GLY A 301 -10.96 4.22 -3.23
C GLY A 301 -9.75 5.02 -2.75
N MET A 302 -8.61 4.90 -3.44
CA MET A 302 -7.39 5.66 -3.12
C MET A 302 -7.57 7.17 -3.31
N ILE A 303 -8.21 7.58 -4.41
CA ILE A 303 -8.50 8.99 -4.68
C ILE A 303 -9.42 9.57 -3.60
N LEU A 304 -10.48 8.84 -3.20
CA LEU A 304 -11.37 9.33 -2.15
C LEU A 304 -10.71 9.34 -0.78
N ALA A 305 -9.98 8.29 -0.40
CA ALA A 305 -9.30 8.23 0.89
C ALA A 305 -8.25 9.35 1.01
N GLY A 306 -7.37 9.49 0.00
CA GLY A 306 -6.36 10.54 -0.01
C GLY A 306 -6.97 11.95 -0.17
N GLY A 307 -8.01 12.08 -0.99
CA GLY A 307 -8.71 13.35 -1.21
C GLY A 307 -9.45 13.84 0.02
N VAL A 308 -10.14 12.96 0.75
CA VAL A 308 -10.81 13.30 2.01
C VAL A 308 -9.79 13.71 3.07
N TRP A 309 -8.68 12.98 3.18
CA TRP A 309 -7.61 13.33 4.11
C TRP A 309 -7.00 14.69 3.79
N LEU A 310 -6.70 14.97 2.51
CA LEU A 310 -6.18 16.27 2.07
C LEU A 310 -7.19 17.39 2.31
N ALA A 311 -8.47 17.14 2.05
CA ALA A 311 -9.53 18.12 2.23
C ALA A 311 -9.78 18.46 3.72
N ASP A 312 -9.69 17.46 4.61
CA ASP A 312 -9.72 17.68 6.07
C ASP A 312 -8.57 18.58 6.52
N ARG A 313 -7.38 18.36 5.95
CA ARG A 313 -6.17 19.10 6.35
C ARG A 313 -6.13 20.54 5.85
N TYR A 314 -6.62 20.81 4.63
CA TYR A 314 -6.29 22.07 3.94
C TYR A 314 -7.44 22.99 3.59
N THR A 315 -8.65 22.48 3.34
CA THR A 315 -9.65 23.28 2.62
C THR A 315 -10.85 23.70 3.46
N GLY A 316 -10.88 23.37 4.76
CA GLY A 316 -12.09 23.51 5.61
C GLY A 316 -13.27 22.63 5.14
N LEU A 317 -13.12 22.02 3.97
CA LEU A 317 -14.07 21.17 3.25
C LEU A 317 -14.21 19.82 3.95
N GLY A 318 -13.27 19.47 4.85
CA GLY A 318 -13.41 18.37 5.80
C GLY A 318 -14.68 18.41 6.63
N ALA A 319 -15.11 19.60 7.10
CA ALA A 319 -16.34 19.74 7.88
C ALA A 319 -17.58 19.44 7.03
N TRP A 320 -17.60 19.89 5.77
CA TRP A 320 -18.67 19.58 4.84
C TRP A 320 -18.68 18.09 4.47
N LEU A 321 -17.50 17.53 4.16
CA LEU A 321 -17.30 16.11 3.86
C LEU A 321 -17.71 15.21 5.03
N ALA A 322 -17.45 15.61 6.27
CA ALA A 322 -17.91 14.90 7.46
C ALA A 322 -19.44 14.79 7.53
N GLY A 323 -20.16 15.74 6.91
CA GLY A 323 -21.62 15.71 6.78
C GLY A 323 -22.17 14.77 5.71
N VAL A 324 -21.34 14.31 4.76
CA VAL A 324 -21.77 13.50 3.59
C VAL A 324 -22.24 12.09 3.99
N GLY A 325 -21.91 11.64 5.21
CA GLY A 325 -22.34 10.33 5.72
C GLY A 325 -21.76 9.14 4.95
N ALA A 326 -21.88 7.94 5.50
CA ALA A 326 -21.29 6.75 4.87
C ALA A 326 -21.91 6.43 3.49
N LEU A 327 -23.22 6.67 3.32
CA LEU A 327 -23.91 6.50 2.04
C LEU A 327 -23.41 7.45 0.96
N GLY A 328 -23.16 8.72 1.30
CA GLY A 328 -22.68 9.69 0.33
C GLY A 328 -21.27 9.33 -0.17
N TYR A 329 -20.39 8.86 0.72
CA TYR A 329 -19.08 8.34 0.34
C TYR A 329 -19.17 7.08 -0.53
N LEU A 330 -20.06 6.15 -0.18
CA LEU A 330 -20.30 4.95 -0.99
C LEU A 330 -20.80 5.34 -2.39
N GLY A 331 -21.75 6.28 -2.48
CA GLY A 331 -22.25 6.82 -3.73
C GLY A 331 -21.16 7.47 -4.58
N ALA A 332 -20.35 8.35 -3.98
CA ALA A 332 -19.23 9.00 -4.65
C ALA A 332 -18.20 7.96 -5.16
N TRP A 333 -17.91 6.95 -4.35
CA TRP A 333 -17.00 5.86 -4.73
C TRP A 333 -17.54 5.04 -5.91
N MET A 334 -18.83 4.70 -5.90
CA MET A 334 -19.47 3.97 -6.99
C MET A 334 -19.49 4.78 -8.28
N VAL A 335 -19.82 6.08 -8.22
CA VAL A 335 -19.81 6.98 -9.38
C VAL A 335 -18.39 7.09 -9.95
N LEU A 336 -17.39 7.35 -9.10
CA LEU A 336 -16.00 7.49 -9.54
C LEU A 336 -15.46 6.17 -10.14
N SER A 337 -15.84 5.03 -9.56
CA SER A 337 -15.50 3.71 -10.09
C SER A 337 -16.13 3.46 -11.47
N ALA A 338 -17.42 3.80 -11.62
CA ALA A 338 -18.13 3.66 -12.90
C ALA A 338 -17.50 4.54 -13.99
N LEU A 339 -17.14 5.79 -13.67
CA LEU A 339 -16.44 6.69 -14.58
C LEU A 339 -15.09 6.11 -15.03
N GLY A 340 -14.31 5.53 -14.10
CA GLY A 340 -13.03 4.91 -14.41
C GLY A 340 -13.18 3.71 -15.33
N LEU A 341 -14.18 2.87 -15.07
CA LEU A 341 -14.51 1.73 -15.90
C LEU A 341 -14.90 2.17 -17.32
N ILE A 342 -15.74 3.20 -17.46
CA ILE A 342 -16.16 3.74 -18.76
C ILE A 342 -14.94 4.29 -19.51
N PHE A 343 -14.09 5.08 -18.86
CA PHE A 343 -12.89 5.66 -19.46
C PHE A 343 -11.92 4.58 -19.95
N GLN A 344 -11.61 3.59 -19.11
CA GLN A 344 -10.73 2.48 -19.46
C GLN A 344 -11.32 1.57 -20.55
N SER A 345 -12.65 1.46 -20.64
CA SER A 345 -13.31 0.68 -21.70
C SER A 345 -13.24 1.38 -23.07
N ARG A 346 -13.29 2.72 -23.08
CA ARG A 346 -13.23 3.55 -24.30
C ARG A 346 -11.83 3.64 -24.87
N SER A 347 -10.81 3.84 -24.02
CA SER A 347 -9.41 3.97 -24.47
C SER A 347 -8.87 2.75 -25.24
N ARG A 348 -9.55 1.60 -25.14
CA ARG A 348 -9.22 0.37 -25.87
C ARG A 348 -9.77 0.30 -27.28
N ARG A 349 -10.84 1.05 -27.60
CA ARG A 349 -11.45 1.01 -28.94
C ARG A 349 -10.68 1.84 -29.98
N GLY A 350 -9.88 2.81 -29.53
CA GLY A 350 -9.14 3.74 -30.41
C GLY A 350 -7.89 3.16 -31.09
N ALA A 351 -7.45 1.95 -30.74
CA ALA A 351 -6.27 1.32 -31.35
C ALA A 351 -6.64 0.38 -32.52
N ALA A 352 -7.68 0.73 -33.29
CA ALA A 352 -7.91 0.05 -34.56
C ALA A 352 -6.76 0.44 -35.51
N PRO A 353 -6.03 -0.54 -36.09
CA PRO A 353 -4.93 -0.23 -36.98
C PRO A 353 -5.46 0.56 -38.18
N ALA A 354 -4.95 1.78 -38.38
CA ALA A 354 -5.33 2.70 -39.45
C ALA A 354 -4.97 2.20 -40.87
N GLY A 355 -4.66 0.92 -41.04
CA GLY A 355 -4.07 0.35 -42.25
C GLY A 355 -5.03 -0.38 -43.19
N SER A 356 -6.34 -0.46 -42.91
CA SER A 356 -7.27 -1.24 -43.78
C SER A 356 -8.09 -0.40 -44.76
N ALA A 357 -7.80 0.90 -44.92
CA ALA A 357 -8.65 1.81 -45.70
C ALA A 357 -8.19 2.09 -47.15
N SER A 358 -7.09 1.53 -47.67
CA SER A 358 -6.65 1.83 -49.05
C SER A 358 -6.22 0.62 -49.89
N ARG A 359 -7.09 -0.39 -49.99
CA ARG A 359 -7.18 -1.19 -51.22
C ARG A 359 -8.61 -1.14 -51.73
N ARG A 360 -8.93 -0.06 -52.45
CA ARG A 360 -9.90 -0.17 -53.55
C ARG A 360 -9.12 -0.24 -54.86
N PRO A 361 -9.50 -1.16 -55.76
CA PRO A 361 -8.83 -1.40 -57.04
C PRO A 361 -8.93 -0.22 -58.00
#